data_AF-A0A943B5X6-F1
#
_entry.id   AF-A0A943B5X6-F1
#
_cell.length_a   1.000
_cell.length_b   1.000
_cell.length_c   1.000
_cell.angle_alpha   90.00
_cell.angle_beta   90.00
_cell.angle_gamma   90.00
#
_symmetry.space_group_name_H-M   'P 1'
#
loop_
_entity.id
_entity.type
_entity.pdbx_description
1 polymer ?
#
loop_
_entity_poly.entity_id
_entity_poly.type
_entity_poly.pdbx_seq_one_letter_code
_entity_poly.pdbx_strand_id
1 'polypeptide(L)'
;MKVNEAINIETLIPEGTPSYKIKGSSSQGDFQYIIQYNGLNGGKHIEYISYGVDSTNTSSEKSKIKSMKCRLFFFDGVNMQQYYIDKEIAVEDRAVIKALTKELQKAEQYDNNFLALSDKVEITSAKVENGVLKVEFSSDYTLDETLGSSTEDGLLNSLINTYGYNLGVDKVAIYFGNELYTGVKGELEPGYFKVDFSSAEIYS
;
A
#
# COMPACT_ATOMS: atom_id res chain seq x y z
N MET A 1 4.25 -23.35 37.21
CA MET A 1 3.30 -23.71 36.14
C MET A 1 2.02 -22.93 36.41
N LYS A 2 1.77 -21.81 35.72
CA LYS A 2 0.51 -21.06 35.91
C LYS A 2 -0.55 -21.71 35.03
N VAL A 3 -1.62 -22.17 35.66
CA VAL A 3 -2.75 -22.85 35.02
C VAL A 3 -3.58 -21.77 34.30
N ASN A 4 -3.84 -21.96 33.01
CA ASN A 4 -4.73 -21.08 32.26
C ASN A 4 -6.16 -21.27 32.78
N GLU A 5 -6.77 -20.21 33.30
CA GLU A 5 -8.18 -20.19 33.71
C GLU A 5 -9.09 -20.22 32.47
N ALA A 6 -10.23 -20.90 32.60
CA ALA A 6 -11.19 -21.06 31.51
C ALA A 6 -11.85 -19.72 31.15
N ILE A 7 -11.78 -19.34 29.88
CA ILE A 7 -12.47 -18.16 29.35
C ILE A 7 -13.95 -18.51 29.15
N ASN A 8 -14.84 -17.85 29.89
CA ASN A 8 -16.29 -17.96 29.68
C ASN A 8 -16.71 -17.02 28.53
N ILE A 9 -17.19 -17.58 27.42
CA ILE A 9 -17.66 -16.83 26.25
C ILE A 9 -19.19 -16.77 26.26
N GLU A 10 -19.76 -15.59 26.47
CA GLU A 10 -21.20 -15.36 26.31
C GLU A 10 -21.48 -14.78 24.93
N THR A 11 -22.26 -15.47 24.11
CA THR A 11 -22.69 -14.97 22.79
C THR A 11 -24.05 -14.29 22.92
N LEU A 12 -24.11 -12.98 22.68
CA LEU A 12 -25.36 -12.23 22.59
C LEU A 12 -25.60 -11.89 21.12
N ILE A 13 -26.71 -12.35 20.55
CA ILE A 13 -27.19 -11.94 19.22
C ILE A 13 -28.35 -10.96 19.48
N PRO A 14 -28.16 -9.63 19.35
CA PRO A 14 -29.28 -8.70 19.38
C PRO A 14 -30.08 -8.82 18.08
N GLU A 15 -31.41 -8.70 18.14
CA GLU A 15 -32.23 -8.55 16.92
C GLU A 15 -31.79 -7.27 16.17
N GLY A 16 -31.20 -7.45 14.98
CA GLY A 16 -30.58 -6.39 14.19
C GLY A 16 -29.22 -6.81 13.61
N THR A 17 -28.40 -5.84 13.17
CA THR A 17 -27.04 -6.08 12.63
C THR A 17 -26.25 -6.96 13.61
N PRO A 18 -25.80 -8.16 13.21
CA PRO A 18 -25.21 -9.10 14.15
C PRO A 18 -23.92 -8.51 14.74
N SER A 19 -23.93 -8.30 16.06
CA SER A 19 -22.75 -7.94 16.81
C SER A 19 -22.50 -9.02 17.85
N TYR A 20 -21.27 -9.52 17.89
CA TYR A 20 -20.84 -10.52 18.87
C TYR A 20 -20.09 -9.80 19.97
N LYS A 21 -20.58 -9.92 21.20
CA LYS A 21 -19.87 -9.43 22.38
C LYS A 21 -19.11 -10.58 23.00
N ILE A 22 -17.82 -10.39 23.25
CA ILE A 22 -16.99 -11.35 23.97
C ILE A 22 -16.56 -10.67 25.27
N LYS A 23 -16.84 -11.33 26.38
CA LYS A 23 -16.34 -10.96 27.69
C LYS A 23 -15.43 -12.07 28.17
N GLY A 24 -14.38 -11.73 28.90
CA GLY A 24 -13.59 -12.69 29.63
C GLY A 24 -12.96 -12.03 30.84
N SER A 25 -12.69 -12.84 31.85
CA SER A 25 -12.03 -12.43 33.08
C SER A 25 -10.73 -13.19 33.20
N SER A 26 -9.69 -12.50 33.66
CA SER A 26 -8.39 -13.09 33.93
C SER A 26 -7.81 -12.53 35.24
N SER A 27 -6.79 -13.19 35.78
CA SER A 27 -6.00 -12.66 36.90
C SER A 27 -5.38 -11.27 36.66
N GLN A 28 -5.38 -10.77 35.41
CA GLN A 28 -4.89 -9.43 35.05
C GLN A 28 -6.00 -8.40 34.79
N GLY A 29 -7.26 -8.79 34.94
CA GLY A 29 -8.42 -7.93 34.76
C GLY A 29 -9.43 -8.49 33.76
N ASP A 30 -10.59 -7.83 33.73
CA ASP A 30 -11.66 -8.13 32.79
C ASP A 30 -11.39 -7.49 31.43
N PHE A 31 -11.72 -8.22 30.36
CA PHE A 31 -11.64 -7.70 29.00
C PHE A 31 -12.98 -7.84 28.27
N GLN A 32 -13.22 -6.91 27.35
CA GLN A 32 -14.41 -6.86 26.52
C GLN A 32 -14.04 -6.55 25.07
N TYR A 33 -14.45 -7.41 24.15
CA TYR A 33 -14.36 -7.16 22.70
C TYR A 33 -15.75 -7.16 22.08
N ILE A 34 -16.00 -6.19 21.19
CA ILE A 34 -17.23 -6.14 20.39
C ILE A 34 -16.82 -6.33 18.94
N ILE A 35 -17.32 -7.40 18.33
CA ILE A 35 -17.16 -7.66 16.90
C ILE A 35 -18.44 -7.20 16.23
N GLN A 36 -18.36 -6.12 15.44
CA GLN A 36 -19.48 -5.62 14.65
C GLN A 36 -19.40 -6.19 13.24
N TYR A 37 -20.44 -6.91 12.80
CA TYR A 37 -20.49 -7.46 11.46
C TYR A 37 -21.21 -6.50 10.52
N ASN A 38 -20.44 -5.75 9.72
CA ASN A 38 -20.98 -4.91 8.65
C ASN A 38 -21.15 -5.77 7.39
N GLY A 39 -22.24 -6.53 7.34
CA GLY A 39 -22.44 -7.53 6.29
C GLY A 39 -22.88 -6.94 4.95
N LEU A 40 -22.14 -7.27 3.89
CA LEU A 40 -22.74 -7.79 2.64
C LEU A 40 -22.02 -9.12 2.33
N ASN A 41 -22.78 -10.21 2.36
CA ASN A 41 -22.43 -11.61 2.06
C ASN A 41 -21.83 -12.49 3.17
N GLY A 42 -22.69 -13.37 3.70
CA GLY A 42 -22.32 -14.71 4.20
C GLY A 42 -21.70 -14.76 5.59
N GLY A 43 -22.47 -15.25 6.57
CA GLY A 43 -22.00 -15.47 7.94
C GLY A 43 -20.70 -16.25 7.97
N LYS A 44 -19.63 -15.62 8.49
CA LYS A 44 -18.34 -16.27 8.69
C LYS A 44 -18.36 -16.98 10.04
N HIS A 45 -18.10 -18.28 10.03
CA HIS A 45 -17.84 -19.07 11.24
C HIS A 45 -16.51 -18.59 11.86
N ILE A 46 -16.53 -18.18 13.14
CA ILE A 46 -15.32 -17.88 13.90
C ILE A 46 -14.90 -19.18 14.60
N GLU A 47 -13.79 -19.79 14.17
CA GLU A 47 -13.32 -21.07 14.72
C GLU A 47 -12.48 -20.91 16.00
N TYR A 48 -11.72 -19.83 16.15
CA TYR A 48 -10.94 -19.57 17.37
C TYR A 48 -10.60 -18.09 17.57
N ILE A 49 -10.35 -17.72 18.83
CA ILE A 49 -9.85 -16.41 19.25
C ILE A 49 -8.71 -16.63 20.24
N SER A 50 -7.54 -16.06 19.97
CA SER A 50 -6.37 -16.12 20.87
C SER A 50 -6.12 -14.77 21.52
N TYR A 51 -6.00 -14.75 22.85
CA TYR A 51 -5.56 -13.59 23.62
C TYR A 51 -4.22 -13.91 24.29
N GLY A 52 -3.20 -13.08 24.04
CA GLY A 52 -1.90 -13.12 24.69
C GLY A 52 -1.74 -11.93 25.63
N VAL A 53 -1.35 -12.19 26.87
CA VAL A 53 -0.90 -11.14 27.79
C VAL A 53 0.58 -10.87 27.49
N ASP A 54 0.87 -9.84 26.71
CA ASP A 54 2.23 -9.31 26.66
C ASP A 54 2.38 -8.27 27.78
N SER A 55 2.93 -8.72 28.90
CA SER A 55 3.34 -7.86 30.01
C SER A 55 4.61 -7.07 29.65
N THR A 56 4.50 -6.03 28.81
CA THR A 56 5.40 -4.86 28.82
C THR A 56 4.72 -3.69 28.12
N ASN A 57 4.11 -2.82 28.93
CA ASN A 57 3.52 -1.57 28.48
C ASN A 57 4.61 -0.49 28.41
N THR A 58 5.32 -0.46 27.29
CA THR A 58 6.01 0.72 26.76
C THR A 58 5.87 0.64 25.24
N SER A 59 4.97 1.42 24.64
CA SER A 59 4.72 1.39 23.20
C SER A 59 5.88 2.01 22.43
N SER A 60 6.92 1.23 22.20
CA SER A 60 7.67 1.28 20.95
C SER A 60 7.31 0.00 20.21
N GLU A 61 6.26 0.04 19.38
CA GLU A 61 6.09 -1.00 18.37
C GLU A 61 7.38 -1.01 17.55
N LYS A 62 8.24 -2.01 17.76
CA LYS A 62 9.38 -2.22 16.86
C LYS A 62 8.76 -2.54 15.51
N SER A 63 8.89 -1.61 14.59
CA SER A 63 8.46 -1.78 13.21
C SER A 63 9.01 -3.10 12.67
N LYS A 64 8.13 -3.92 12.10
CA LYS A 64 8.52 -5.22 11.56
C LYS A 64 8.97 -5.01 10.13
N ILE A 65 10.28 -4.94 9.94
CA ILE A 65 10.89 -4.89 8.61
C ILE A 65 10.76 -6.27 7.96
N LYS A 66 10.19 -6.32 6.76
CA LYS A 66 10.09 -7.53 5.92
C LYS A 66 10.83 -7.31 4.61
N SER A 67 11.65 -8.29 4.20
CA SER A 67 12.19 -8.30 2.83
C SER A 67 11.12 -8.74 1.85
N MET A 68 10.95 -7.99 0.76
CA MET A 68 10.02 -8.28 -0.33
C MET A 68 10.76 -8.25 -1.67
N LYS A 69 10.59 -9.29 -2.48
CA LYS A 69 10.98 -9.28 -3.89
C LYS A 69 10.00 -8.40 -4.65
N CYS A 70 10.51 -7.34 -5.26
CA CYS A 70 9.74 -6.36 -5.98
C CYS A 70 10.30 -6.14 -7.38
N ARG A 71 9.46 -5.65 -8.28
CA ARG A 71 9.87 -5.17 -9.60
C ARG A 71 9.75 -3.66 -9.66
N LEU A 72 10.85 -2.98 -9.93
CA LEU A 72 10.90 -1.53 -10.09
C LEU A 72 10.94 -1.21 -11.58
N PHE A 73 10.05 -0.34 -12.04
CA PHE A 73 10.03 0.14 -13.42
C PHE A 73 10.63 1.54 -13.49
N PHE A 74 11.46 1.76 -14.49
CA PHE A 74 12.14 3.04 -14.75
C PHE A 74 11.96 3.41 -16.22
N PHE A 75 11.95 4.71 -16.52
CA PHE A 75 11.88 5.21 -17.87
C PHE A 75 13.19 5.88 -18.25
N ASP A 76 13.83 5.40 -19.31
CA ASP A 76 15.00 6.02 -19.91
C ASP A 76 14.57 7.22 -20.76
N GLY A 77 14.90 8.43 -20.29
CA GLY A 77 14.55 9.68 -20.95
C GLY A 77 15.31 9.96 -22.25
N VAL A 78 16.38 9.21 -22.54
CA VAL A 78 17.19 9.36 -23.75
C VAL A 78 16.72 8.38 -24.84
N ASN A 79 16.59 7.11 -24.49
CA ASN A 79 16.15 6.06 -25.41
C ASN A 79 14.61 5.98 -25.54
N MET A 80 13.88 6.70 -24.68
CA MET A 80 12.41 6.71 -24.63
C MET A 80 11.82 5.31 -24.41
N GLN A 81 12.48 4.50 -23.56
CA GLN A 81 12.17 3.09 -23.34
C GLN A 81 11.94 2.83 -21.85
N GLN A 82 10.94 1.99 -21.53
CA GLN A 82 10.70 1.54 -20.17
C GLN A 82 11.52 0.28 -19.88
N TYR A 83 12.19 0.27 -18.73
CA TYR A 83 12.94 -0.87 -18.23
C TYR A 83 12.41 -1.30 -16.87
N TYR A 84 12.73 -2.54 -16.47
CA TYR A 84 12.47 -3.01 -15.11
C TYR A 84 13.66 -3.74 -14.50
N ILE A 85 13.75 -3.66 -13.17
CA ILE A 85 14.73 -4.36 -12.34
C ILE A 85 13.98 -5.12 -11.24
N ASP A 86 14.28 -6.41 -11.07
CA ASP A 86 13.82 -7.18 -9.92
C ASP A 86 14.79 -7.00 -8.74
N LYS A 87 14.28 -6.59 -7.58
CA LYS A 87 15.08 -6.25 -6.40
C LYS A 87 14.42 -6.71 -5.11
N GLU A 88 15.22 -7.17 -4.14
CA GLU A 88 14.75 -7.31 -2.76
C GLU A 88 14.83 -5.97 -2.03
N ILE A 89 13.69 -5.51 -1.51
CA ILE A 89 13.58 -4.25 -0.77
C ILE A 89 13.11 -4.52 0.65
N ALA A 90 13.63 -3.74 1.59
CA ALA A 90 13.18 -3.74 2.97
C ALA A 90 11.91 -2.88 3.09
N VAL A 91 10.81 -3.49 3.51
CA VAL A 91 9.54 -2.80 3.76
C VAL A 91 9.31 -2.75 5.26
N GLU A 92 9.19 -1.53 5.77
CA GLU A 92 8.79 -1.27 7.14
C GLU A 92 7.25 -1.32 7.23
N ASP A 93 6.73 -2.26 8.02
CA ASP A 93 5.29 -2.48 8.23
C ASP A 93 4.52 -2.65 6.90
N ARG A 94 3.25 -2.20 6.83
CA ARG A 94 2.40 -2.30 5.62
C ARG A 94 2.66 -1.18 4.61
N ALA A 95 3.78 -0.45 4.71
CA ALA A 95 4.07 0.74 3.90
C ALA A 95 4.80 0.42 2.57
N VAL A 96 4.34 -0.60 1.84
CA VAL A 96 4.97 -1.10 0.60
C VAL A 96 5.13 0.02 -0.43
N ILE A 97 4.09 0.82 -0.67
CA ILE A 97 4.12 1.92 -1.64
C ILE A 97 5.19 2.97 -1.26
N LYS A 98 5.32 3.29 0.02
CA LYS A 98 6.35 4.23 0.50
C LYS A 98 7.75 3.67 0.26
N ALA A 99 7.98 2.38 0.50
CA ALA A 99 9.25 1.73 0.23
C ALA A 99 9.58 1.71 -1.27
N LEU A 100 8.62 1.36 -2.13
CA LEU A 100 8.78 1.39 -3.58
C LEU A 100 9.10 2.81 -4.09
N THR A 101 8.38 3.82 -3.60
CA THR A 101 8.60 5.24 -3.98
C THR A 101 10.03 5.67 -3.68
N LYS A 102 10.55 5.31 -2.49
CA LYS A 102 11.94 5.59 -2.09
C LYS A 102 12.97 4.92 -2.99
N GLU A 103 12.65 3.78 -3.58
CA GLU A 103 13.55 3.12 -4.54
C GLU A 103 13.49 3.77 -5.92
N LEU A 104 12.32 4.26 -6.34
CA LEU A 104 12.16 5.02 -7.58
C LEU A 104 12.87 6.40 -7.54
N GLN A 105 12.94 7.02 -6.36
CA GLN A 105 13.73 8.25 -6.15
C GLN A 105 15.24 8.04 -6.33
N LYS A 106 15.71 6.78 -6.31
CA LYS A 106 17.13 6.41 -6.49
C LYS A 106 17.45 5.96 -7.92
N ALA A 107 16.62 6.33 -8.91
CA ALA A 107 16.76 5.88 -10.29
C ALA A 107 18.18 6.08 -10.85
N GLU A 108 18.81 7.22 -10.54
CA GLU A 108 20.18 7.58 -10.94
C GLU A 108 21.26 6.61 -10.45
N GLN A 109 20.99 5.82 -9.40
CA GLN A 109 21.93 4.80 -8.90
C GLN A 109 21.97 3.57 -9.82
N TYR A 110 20.98 3.40 -10.70
CA TYR A 110 20.90 2.31 -11.67
C TYR A 110 21.36 2.75 -13.06
N ASP A 111 20.86 3.91 -13.53
CA ASP A 111 21.30 4.58 -14.76
C ASP A 111 21.00 6.08 -14.66
N ASN A 112 21.92 6.92 -15.13
CA ASN A 112 21.73 8.37 -15.18
C ASN A 112 20.70 8.81 -16.24
N ASN A 113 20.36 7.95 -17.19
CA ASN A 113 19.32 8.19 -18.19
C ASN A 113 17.92 7.94 -17.62
N PHE A 114 17.80 7.25 -16.48
CA PHE A 114 16.50 7.03 -15.87
C PHE A 114 15.97 8.30 -15.23
N LEU A 115 14.71 8.61 -15.55
CA LEU A 115 14.00 9.70 -14.88
C LEU A 115 13.75 9.33 -13.41
N ALA A 116 14.22 10.19 -12.51
CA ALA A 116 14.04 10.05 -11.08
C ALA A 116 12.85 10.88 -10.59
N LEU A 117 12.07 10.30 -9.67
CA LEU A 117 11.12 11.06 -8.86
C LEU A 117 11.90 11.98 -7.91
N SER A 118 11.47 13.23 -7.73
CA SER A 118 12.09 14.13 -6.74
C SER A 118 12.03 13.53 -5.33
N ASP A 119 13.12 13.68 -4.58
CA ASP A 119 13.23 13.29 -3.16
C ASP A 119 12.30 14.08 -2.23
N LYS A 120 11.78 15.23 -2.68
CA LYS A 120 10.81 16.06 -1.96
C LYS A 120 9.40 15.49 -1.94
N VAL A 121 9.11 14.54 -2.84
CA VAL A 121 7.80 13.93 -2.99
C VAL A 121 7.67 12.77 -2.01
N GLU A 122 6.67 12.81 -1.14
CA GLU A 122 6.38 11.74 -0.19
C GLU A 122 5.01 11.13 -0.42
N ILE A 123 4.82 9.89 0.02
CA ILE A 123 3.51 9.23 0.07
C ILE A 123 2.82 9.61 1.37
N THR A 124 1.68 10.30 1.28
CA THR A 124 0.82 10.63 2.43
C THR A 124 -0.20 9.52 2.70
N SER A 125 -0.68 8.85 1.65
CA SER A 125 -1.66 7.77 1.75
C SER A 125 -1.55 6.79 0.59
N ALA A 126 -1.80 5.51 0.86
CA ALA A 126 -1.94 4.48 -0.16
C ALA A 126 -2.93 3.41 0.28
N LYS A 127 -3.98 3.18 -0.51
CA LYS A 127 -5.04 2.20 -0.21
C LYS A 127 -5.65 1.60 -1.45
N VAL A 128 -6.01 0.33 -1.39
CA VAL A 128 -6.77 -0.34 -2.44
C VAL A 128 -8.25 -0.25 -2.11
N GLU A 129 -9.04 0.34 -3.00
CA GLU A 129 -10.50 0.47 -2.89
C GLU A 129 -11.15 0.06 -4.22
N ASN A 130 -12.10 -0.88 -4.16
CA ASN A 130 -12.81 -1.38 -5.36
C ASN A 130 -11.88 -1.83 -6.50
N GLY A 131 -10.73 -2.43 -6.16
CA GLY A 131 -9.74 -2.90 -7.12
C GLY A 131 -8.83 -1.81 -7.71
N VAL A 132 -8.95 -0.56 -7.24
CA VAL A 132 -8.07 0.55 -7.65
C VAL A 132 -7.14 0.90 -6.49
N LEU A 133 -5.84 0.92 -6.73
CA LEU A 133 -4.89 1.50 -5.80
C LEU A 133 -4.95 3.02 -5.90
N LYS A 134 -5.40 3.68 -4.84
CA LYS A 134 -5.32 5.13 -4.69
C LYS A 134 -4.03 5.48 -3.97
N VAL A 135 -3.21 6.32 -4.59
CA VAL A 135 -1.95 6.83 -4.05
C VAL A 135 -2.03 8.33 -3.95
N GLU A 136 -1.74 8.87 -2.78
CA GLU A 136 -1.70 10.30 -2.52
C GLU A 136 -0.27 10.73 -2.22
N PHE A 137 0.19 11.74 -2.96
CA PHE A 137 1.50 12.36 -2.77
C PHE A 137 1.38 13.67 -2.00
N SER A 138 2.43 14.02 -1.27
CA SER A 138 2.54 15.25 -0.47
C SER A 138 2.57 16.53 -1.30
N SER A 139 3.05 16.43 -2.54
CA SER A 139 3.19 17.53 -3.46
C SER A 139 3.13 17.01 -4.89
N ASP A 140 2.87 17.91 -5.82
CA ASP A 140 3.00 17.62 -7.23
C ASP A 140 4.43 17.14 -7.54
N TYR A 141 4.55 16.02 -8.24
CA TYR A 141 5.82 15.45 -8.68
C TYR A 141 6.17 15.81 -10.11
N THR A 142 5.28 16.51 -10.82
CA THR A 142 5.57 17.00 -12.17
C THR A 142 6.91 17.73 -12.13
N LEU A 143 7.88 17.18 -12.86
CA LEU A 143 9.26 17.62 -12.82
C LEU A 143 9.34 19.03 -13.43
N ASP A 144 9.47 20.01 -12.54
CA ASP A 144 9.91 21.40 -12.73
C ASP A 144 10.02 21.83 -14.21
N GLU A 145 8.91 22.27 -14.83
CA GLU A 145 8.75 22.94 -16.15
C GLU A 145 9.60 22.47 -17.37
N THR A 146 10.40 21.41 -17.25
CA THR A 146 11.49 21.06 -18.18
C THR A 146 11.29 19.71 -18.85
N LEU A 147 10.38 18.89 -18.34
CA LEU A 147 9.99 17.65 -19.02
C LEU A 147 8.96 17.92 -20.11
N GLY A 148 9.20 17.33 -21.29
CA GLY A 148 8.18 17.24 -22.32
C GLY A 148 7.08 16.24 -21.91
N SER A 149 5.91 16.32 -22.55
CA SER A 149 4.77 15.45 -22.25
C SER A 149 5.10 13.95 -22.31
N SER A 150 5.96 13.53 -23.25
CA SER A 150 6.36 12.12 -23.36
C SER A 150 7.23 11.64 -22.20
N THR A 151 8.10 12.49 -21.65
CA THR A 151 8.93 12.15 -20.49
C THR A 151 8.13 12.14 -19.19
N GLU A 152 7.14 13.03 -19.07
CA GLU A 152 6.20 13.01 -17.94
C GLU A 152 5.35 11.73 -17.94
N ASP A 153 4.79 11.34 -19.10
CA ASP A 153 4.06 10.07 -19.27
C ASP A 153 4.96 8.86 -18.93
N GLY A 154 6.24 8.89 -19.31
CA GLY A 154 7.22 7.85 -18.98
C GLY A 154 7.48 7.71 -17.48
N LEU A 155 7.65 8.82 -16.77
CA LEU A 155 7.80 8.82 -15.31
C LEU A 155 6.51 8.35 -14.61
N LEU A 156 5.35 8.83 -15.06
CA LEU A 156 4.04 8.41 -14.57
C LEU A 156 3.87 6.88 -14.70
N ASN A 157 4.18 6.32 -15.87
CA ASN A 157 4.12 4.88 -16.10
C ASN A 157 5.10 4.09 -15.22
N SER A 158 6.25 4.67 -14.88
CA SER A 158 7.20 4.06 -13.94
C SER A 158 6.58 3.89 -12.54
N LEU A 159 5.84 4.90 -12.07
CA LEU A 159 5.09 4.83 -10.80
C LEU A 159 3.96 3.80 -10.87
N ILE A 160 3.07 3.93 -11.86
CA ILE A 160 1.89 3.07 -12.02
C ILE A 160 2.28 1.60 -12.13
N ASN A 161 3.25 1.27 -12.99
CA ASN A 161 3.65 -0.11 -13.22
C ASN A 161 4.36 -0.71 -12.01
N THR A 162 5.21 0.06 -11.33
CA THR A 162 5.83 -0.36 -10.08
C THR A 162 4.78 -0.66 -9.01
N TYR A 163 3.83 0.23 -8.78
CA TYR A 163 2.83 0.01 -7.75
C TYR A 163 1.86 -1.11 -8.11
N GLY A 164 1.36 -1.11 -9.34
CA GLY A 164 0.42 -2.08 -9.86
C GLY A 164 0.95 -3.51 -9.78
N TYR A 165 2.14 -3.73 -10.35
CA TYR A 165 2.77 -5.04 -10.39
C TYR A 165 2.99 -5.61 -8.98
N ASN A 166 3.56 -4.81 -8.07
CA ASN A 166 3.93 -5.29 -6.74
C ASN A 166 2.75 -5.52 -5.79
N LEU A 167 1.59 -4.88 -6.05
CA LEU A 167 0.36 -5.10 -5.29
C LEU A 167 -0.62 -6.06 -6.00
N GLY A 168 -0.34 -6.47 -7.23
CA GLY A 168 -1.23 -7.32 -8.02
C GLY A 168 -2.54 -6.63 -8.40
N VAL A 169 -2.51 -5.31 -8.61
CA VAL A 169 -3.66 -4.51 -9.07
C VAL A 169 -3.44 -4.05 -10.50
N ASP A 170 -4.52 -3.88 -11.26
CA ASP A 170 -4.50 -3.47 -12.66
C ASP A 170 -4.78 -1.97 -12.86
N LYS A 171 -5.11 -1.26 -11.77
CA LYS A 171 -5.57 0.14 -11.80
C LYS A 171 -4.94 0.95 -10.68
N VAL A 172 -4.42 2.12 -11.01
CA VAL A 172 -3.80 3.06 -10.07
C VAL A 172 -4.37 4.46 -10.30
N ALA A 173 -4.84 5.12 -9.25
CA ALA A 173 -5.25 6.51 -9.25
C ALA A 173 -4.28 7.33 -8.41
N ILE A 174 -3.78 8.42 -8.98
CA ILE A 174 -2.78 9.29 -8.35
C ILE A 174 -3.46 10.58 -7.91
N TYR A 175 -3.15 11.04 -6.70
CA TYR A 175 -3.68 12.26 -6.11
C TYR A 175 -2.57 13.15 -5.58
N PHE A 176 -2.80 14.46 -5.66
CA PHE A 176 -2.03 15.48 -4.96
C PHE A 176 -2.94 16.18 -3.96
N GLY A 177 -2.76 15.87 -2.67
CA GLY A 177 -3.81 16.14 -1.68
C GLY A 177 -5.14 15.49 -2.07
N ASN A 178 -6.20 16.28 -2.20
CA ASN A 178 -7.53 15.77 -2.58
C ASN A 178 -7.81 15.82 -4.09
N GLU A 179 -6.84 16.25 -4.91
CA GLU A 179 -7.04 16.45 -6.35
C GLU A 179 -6.53 15.24 -7.13
N LEU A 180 -7.38 14.67 -7.97
CA LEU A 180 -7.01 13.60 -8.88
C LEU A 180 -6.07 14.16 -9.95
N TYR A 181 -4.89 13.57 -10.09
CA TYR A 181 -4.02 13.85 -11.20
C TYR A 181 -4.52 13.13 -12.46
N THR A 182 -4.77 13.91 -13.52
CA THR A 182 -5.37 13.43 -14.78
C THR A 182 -4.37 13.36 -15.93
N GLY A 183 -3.08 13.62 -15.69
CA GLY A 183 -2.05 13.72 -16.73
C GLY A 183 -2.08 15.04 -17.48
N VAL A 184 -1.09 15.26 -18.34
CA VAL A 184 -0.89 16.52 -19.11
C VAL A 184 -2.11 16.90 -19.97
N LYS A 185 -2.90 15.92 -20.40
CA LYS A 185 -4.08 16.13 -21.26
C LYS A 185 -5.32 16.61 -20.50
N GLY A 186 -5.33 16.53 -19.17
CA GLY A 186 -6.39 17.09 -18.32
C GLY A 186 -7.64 16.23 -18.15
N GLU A 187 -7.87 15.22 -18.98
CA GLU A 187 -9.05 14.33 -18.90
C GLU A 187 -8.65 12.87 -18.61
N LEU A 188 -9.19 12.31 -17.53
CA LEU A 188 -8.98 10.91 -17.13
C LEU A 188 -10.32 10.25 -16.73
N GLU A 189 -11.15 9.94 -17.73
CA GLU A 189 -12.34 9.07 -17.57
C GLU A 189 -11.87 7.62 -17.64
N PRO A 190 -11.54 6.97 -16.50
CA PRO A 190 -12.48 6.57 -15.45
C PRO A 190 -12.00 6.90 -14.00
N GLY A 191 -11.11 7.89 -13.86
CA GLY A 191 -10.51 8.30 -12.59
C GLY A 191 -9.30 7.48 -12.15
N TYR A 192 -8.73 6.67 -13.05
CA TYR A 192 -7.53 5.88 -12.79
C TYR A 192 -6.75 5.61 -14.08
N PHE A 193 -5.46 5.32 -13.92
CA PHE A 193 -4.59 4.81 -14.95
C PHE A 193 -4.58 3.28 -14.93
N LYS A 194 -4.43 2.67 -16.10
CA LYS A 194 -4.26 1.23 -16.24
C LYS A 194 -2.79 0.87 -16.13
N VAL A 195 -2.51 -0.23 -15.45
CA VAL A 195 -1.18 -0.82 -15.38
C VAL A 195 -0.92 -1.52 -16.70
N ASP A 196 0.13 -1.10 -17.41
CA ASP A 196 0.57 -1.70 -18.66
C ASP A 196 2.08 -1.60 -18.76
N PHE A 197 2.74 -2.75 -18.59
CA PHE A 197 4.18 -2.91 -18.69
C PHE A 197 4.56 -3.86 -19.84
N SER A 198 3.66 -4.04 -20.83
CA SER A 198 3.88 -4.96 -21.95
C SER A 198 5.08 -4.58 -22.83
N SER A 199 5.44 -3.29 -22.86
CA SER A 199 6.59 -2.77 -23.57
C SER A 199 7.88 -2.70 -22.73
N ALA A 200 7.82 -3.04 -21.44
CA ALA A 200 8.97 -2.89 -20.55
C ALA A 200 9.99 -4.02 -20.75
N GLU A 201 11.26 -3.66 -20.89
CA GLU A 201 12.36 -4.60 -21.05
C GLU A 201 13.08 -4.84 -19.72
N ILE A 202 13.72 -6.00 -19.57
CA ILE A 202 14.60 -6.21 -18.42
C ILE A 202 15.84 -5.33 -18.58
N TYR A 203 16.20 -4.60 -17.53
CA TYR A 203 17.46 -3.86 -17.48
C TYR A 203 18.59 -4.83 -17.12
N SER A 204 19.68 -4.84 -17.91
CA SER A 204 20.81 -5.77 -17.79
C SER A 204 22.09 -5.10 -17.33
#